data_AF-A0A1X7HMV5-F1
#
_entry.id   AF-A0A1X7HMV5-F1
#
_cell.length_a   1.000
_cell.length_b   1.000
_cell.length_c   1.000
_cell.angle_alpha   90.00
_cell.angle_beta   90.00
_cell.angle_gamma   90.00
#
_symmetry.space_group_name_H-M   'P 1'
#
loop_
_entity.id
_entity.type
_entity.pdbx_description
1 polymer ?
#
loop_
_entity_poly.entity_id
_entity_poly.type
_entity_poly.pdbx_seq_one_letter_code
_entity_poly.pdbx_strand_id
1 'polypeptide(L)'
;MKDMNAVITEQLRKIEHEEEIIILYACESGSRSWGFSSPDSSDYDVRFLYVRPVDWYLSIFEKRDVIERPISDRLDINGWDLKKALNLFRKSNPPLLEWLESPIQYLEHTSAAEQIRGLSPLTFSPKSCLYHYLNMAKGNYRDYLQGEQVKIKKYFYVLRPILACLWIEKYDSMPPIQFESLVESLVPRDSELCSEIYQLIQRKKSGEELTLEPRLPLINDYLEKQIKYYDAAAQRMQNSSLDRVSDEELDHLFRSILKEAWHKEVE
;
A
#
# COMPACT_ATOMS: atom_id res chain seq x y z
N MET A 1 27.53 -1.45 10.60
CA MET A 1 26.52 -1.91 9.63
C MET A 1 26.29 -0.78 8.64
N LYS A 2 26.19 -1.05 7.33
CA LYS A 2 25.75 -0.01 6.39
C LYS A 2 24.33 0.41 6.77
N ASP A 3 24.06 1.70 6.77
CA ASP A 3 22.71 2.24 6.92
C ASP A 3 21.82 1.62 5.84
N MET A 4 20.70 0.99 6.23
CA MET A 4 19.81 0.32 5.27
C MET A 4 19.22 1.32 4.29
N ASN A 5 18.97 2.57 4.70
CA ASN A 5 18.51 3.60 3.78
C ASN A 5 19.53 3.84 2.66
N ALA A 6 20.82 3.89 3.00
CA ALA A 6 21.89 4.00 2.00
C ALA A 6 21.96 2.77 1.07
N VAL A 7 21.71 1.57 1.59
CA VAL A 7 21.60 0.35 0.77
C VAL A 7 20.43 0.44 -0.19
N ILE A 8 19.25 0.87 0.28
CA ILE A 8 18.04 1.02 -0.54
C ILE A 8 18.26 2.04 -1.65
N THR A 9 18.78 3.23 -1.33
CA THR A 9 19.08 4.27 -2.31
C THR A 9 20.07 3.78 -3.38
N GLU A 10 21.10 3.03 -2.97
CA GLU A 10 22.07 2.46 -3.91
C GLU A 10 21.42 1.41 -4.83
N GLN A 11 20.53 0.57 -4.32
CA GLN A 11 19.80 -0.40 -5.15
C GLN A 11 18.84 0.29 -6.12
N LEU A 12 18.13 1.33 -5.67
CA LEU A 12 17.25 2.11 -6.55
C LEU A 12 18.03 2.72 -7.71
N ARG A 13 19.21 3.31 -7.47
CA ARG A 13 20.08 3.84 -8.54
C ARG A 13 20.56 2.77 -9.51
N LYS A 14 20.89 1.58 -9.02
CA LYS A 14 21.27 0.45 -9.89
C LYS A 14 20.11 0.02 -10.78
N ILE A 15 18.91 -0.10 -10.21
CA ILE A 15 17.71 -0.43 -10.97
C ILE A 15 17.44 0.64 -12.03
N GLU A 16 17.55 1.91 -11.66
CA GLU A 16 17.39 3.04 -12.58
C GLU A 16 18.30 2.93 -13.80
N HIS A 17 19.59 2.65 -13.57
CA HIS A 17 20.59 2.48 -14.61
C HIS A 17 20.39 1.20 -15.45
N GLU A 18 20.17 0.05 -14.81
CA GLU A 18 20.02 -1.25 -15.48
C GLU A 18 18.75 -1.35 -16.34
N GLU A 19 17.67 -0.71 -15.92
CA GLU A 19 16.37 -0.74 -16.61
C GLU A 19 16.18 0.45 -17.56
N GLU A 20 17.14 1.39 -17.61
CA GLU A 20 17.10 2.63 -18.39
C GLU A 20 15.80 3.41 -18.14
N ILE A 21 15.50 3.64 -16.86
CA ILE A 21 14.29 4.34 -16.40
C ILE A 21 14.68 5.57 -15.59
N ILE A 22 13.68 6.38 -15.25
CA ILE A 22 13.80 7.42 -14.22
C ILE A 22 12.83 7.10 -13.09
N ILE A 23 13.34 6.96 -11.87
CA ILE A 23 12.54 6.76 -10.67
C ILE A 23 12.04 8.12 -10.19
N LEU A 24 10.73 8.28 -10.19
CA LEU A 24 10.05 9.52 -9.83
C LEU A 24 9.89 9.67 -8.31
N TYR A 25 9.60 8.54 -7.65
CA TYR A 25 9.23 8.44 -6.25
C TYR A 25 9.53 7.04 -5.73
N ALA A 26 10.07 6.92 -4.52
CA ALA A 26 10.21 5.65 -3.82
C ALA A 26 9.91 5.80 -2.34
N CYS A 27 9.18 4.85 -1.78
CA CYS A 27 8.74 4.85 -0.39
C CYS A 27 8.79 3.47 0.24
N GLU A 28 8.66 3.44 1.55
CA GLU A 28 8.40 2.23 2.30
C GLU A 28 6.93 1.81 2.17
N SER A 29 6.68 0.51 2.18
CA SER A 29 5.35 -0.09 2.27
C SER A 29 5.30 -1.13 3.39
N GLY A 30 4.16 -1.82 3.52
CA GLY A 30 4.02 -2.91 4.49
C GLY A 30 4.11 -2.47 5.96
N SER A 31 4.61 -3.35 6.83
CA SER A 31 4.51 -3.14 8.28
C SER A 31 5.30 -1.93 8.77
N ARG A 32 6.30 -1.47 8.02
CA ARG A 32 7.16 -0.33 8.39
C ARG A 32 6.43 0.99 8.17
N SER A 33 5.71 1.13 7.07
CA SER A 33 4.84 2.28 6.85
C SER A 33 3.65 2.30 7.83
N TRP A 34 3.18 1.12 8.28
CA TRP A 34 2.05 1.01 9.22
C TRP A 34 2.38 1.37 10.68
N GLY A 35 3.66 1.59 11.03
CA GLY A 35 4.06 2.16 12.33
C GLY A 35 4.25 1.16 13.49
N PHE A 36 4.25 -0.15 13.23
CA PHE A 36 4.44 -1.17 14.27
C PHE A 36 5.58 -2.15 13.98
N SER A 37 6.49 -1.78 13.10
CA SER A 37 7.66 -2.61 12.78
C SER A 37 8.64 -2.70 13.94
N SER A 38 9.13 -3.92 14.19
CA SER A 38 10.31 -4.10 15.02
C SER A 38 11.54 -3.60 14.25
N PRO A 39 12.40 -2.76 14.87
CA PRO A 39 13.61 -2.24 14.23
C PRO A 39 14.57 -3.32 13.70
N ASP A 40 14.58 -4.50 14.31
CA ASP A 40 15.62 -5.53 14.08
C ASP A 40 15.17 -6.70 13.20
N SER A 41 13.85 -6.88 12.99
CA SER A 41 13.30 -8.07 12.32
C SER A 41 12.32 -7.80 11.19
N SER A 42 12.02 -6.54 10.88
CA SER A 42 11.07 -6.22 9.81
C SER A 42 11.73 -6.24 8.44
N ASP A 43 11.05 -6.84 7.48
CA ASP A 43 11.39 -6.78 6.06
C ASP A 43 11.23 -5.32 5.55
N TYR A 44 12.00 -4.97 4.53
CA TYR A 44 11.92 -3.69 3.82
C TYR A 44 11.16 -3.90 2.50
N ASP A 45 9.97 -3.32 2.43
CA ASP A 45 9.05 -3.43 1.30
C ASP A 45 9.09 -2.11 0.51
N VAL A 46 10.14 -1.92 -0.29
CA VAL A 46 10.34 -0.68 -1.04
C VAL A 46 9.44 -0.69 -2.27
N ARG A 47 8.69 0.39 -2.46
CA ARG A 47 7.81 0.58 -3.60
C ARG A 47 8.16 1.86 -4.32
N PHE A 48 8.17 1.84 -5.66
CA PHE A 48 8.56 3.00 -6.44
C PHE A 48 7.71 3.22 -7.69
N LEU A 49 7.68 4.46 -8.15
CA LEU A 49 7.07 4.87 -9.41
C LEU A 49 8.17 5.28 -10.36
N TYR A 50 8.06 4.87 -11.63
CA TYR A 50 9.06 5.20 -12.64
C TYR A 50 8.44 5.54 -13.98
N VAL A 51 9.24 6.18 -14.83
CA VAL A 51 8.95 6.38 -16.26
C VAL A 51 10.05 5.80 -17.12
N ARG A 52 9.68 5.39 -18.32
CA ARG A 52 10.60 4.91 -19.36
C ARG A 52 10.80 5.99 -20.44
N PRO A 53 11.76 5.83 -21.37
CA PRO A 53 11.92 6.76 -22.49
C PRO A 53 10.64 6.87 -23.34
N VAL A 54 10.45 8.00 -24.02
CA VAL A 54 9.25 8.27 -24.84
C VAL A 54 9.00 7.17 -25.88
N ASP A 55 10.06 6.71 -26.56
CA ASP A 55 9.99 5.64 -27.57
C ASP A 55 9.48 4.31 -27.01
N TRP A 56 9.61 4.09 -25.70
CA TRP A 56 9.05 2.91 -25.06
C TRP A 56 7.53 2.90 -25.15
N TYR A 57 6.89 4.06 -24.92
CA TYR A 57 5.44 4.26 -24.95
C TYR A 57 4.89 4.38 -26.37
N LEU A 58 5.71 4.82 -27.34
CA LEU A 58 5.36 4.89 -28.77
C LEU A 58 5.55 3.54 -29.49
N SER A 59 5.23 2.44 -28.81
CA SER A 59 5.29 1.09 -29.37
C SER A 59 3.89 0.57 -29.70
N ILE A 60 3.78 -0.18 -30.80
CA ILE A 60 2.52 -0.84 -31.19
C ILE A 60 2.15 -2.00 -30.25
N PHE A 61 3.11 -2.54 -29.50
CA PHE A 61 2.90 -3.66 -28.59
C PHE A 61 2.96 -3.19 -27.14
N GLU A 62 2.07 -3.75 -26.32
CA GLU A 62 2.16 -3.58 -24.87
C GLU A 62 3.43 -4.23 -24.34
N LYS A 63 4.07 -3.53 -23.41
CA LYS A 63 5.31 -3.95 -22.76
C LYS A 63 5.08 -4.05 -21.25
N ARG A 64 5.92 -4.82 -20.58
CA ARG A 64 5.81 -5.04 -19.13
C ARG A 64 5.97 -3.71 -18.37
N ASP A 65 4.98 -3.41 -17.54
CA ASP A 65 4.81 -2.14 -16.82
C ASP A 65 5.11 -2.26 -15.30
N VAL A 66 5.78 -3.34 -14.90
CA VAL A 66 6.18 -3.65 -13.52
C VAL A 66 7.63 -4.12 -13.49
N ILE A 67 8.39 -3.63 -12.52
CA ILE A 67 9.75 -4.10 -12.20
C ILE A 67 9.70 -4.74 -10.81
N GLU A 68 10.19 -5.97 -10.69
CA GLU A 68 10.22 -6.73 -9.44
C GLU A 68 11.66 -7.20 -9.20
N ARG A 69 12.22 -6.84 -8.04
CA ARG A 69 13.61 -7.12 -7.66
C ARG A 69 13.68 -7.57 -6.20
N PRO A 70 13.57 -8.89 -5.93
CA PRO A 70 13.86 -9.44 -4.61
C PRO A 70 15.38 -9.42 -4.37
N ILE A 71 15.90 -8.36 -3.78
CA ILE A 71 17.35 -8.16 -3.57
C ILE A 71 17.89 -9.14 -2.52
N SER A 72 17.09 -9.40 -1.48
CA SER A 72 17.39 -10.39 -0.44
C SER A 72 16.10 -10.81 0.25
N ASP A 73 16.17 -11.82 1.11
CA ASP A 73 15.03 -12.26 1.94
C ASP A 73 14.41 -11.13 2.78
N ARG A 74 15.15 -10.03 3.02
CA ARG A 74 14.73 -8.88 3.82
C ARG A 74 14.50 -7.60 3.03
N LEU A 75 14.80 -7.57 1.73
CA LEU A 75 14.69 -6.36 0.91
C LEU A 75 14.02 -6.72 -0.41
N ASP A 76 12.76 -6.29 -0.52
CA ASP A 76 11.90 -6.48 -1.66
C ASP A 76 11.60 -5.13 -2.31
N ILE A 77 12.06 -4.93 -3.55
CA ILE A 77 11.91 -3.67 -4.29
C ILE A 77 11.00 -3.91 -5.50
N ASN A 78 9.86 -3.23 -5.54
CA ASN A 78 8.90 -3.35 -6.62
C ASN A 78 8.45 -1.99 -7.13
N GLY A 79 8.37 -1.85 -8.45
CA GLY A 79 8.03 -0.58 -9.09
C GLY A 79 6.94 -0.71 -10.12
N TRP A 80 6.13 0.34 -10.24
CA TRP A 80 5.13 0.47 -11.30
C TRP A 80 5.48 1.63 -12.23
N ASP A 81 5.31 1.36 -13.52
CA ASP A 81 5.34 2.40 -14.55
C ASP A 81 4.25 3.45 -14.28
N LEU A 82 4.53 4.72 -14.58
CA LEU A 82 3.62 5.82 -14.33
C LEU A 82 2.27 5.66 -15.05
N LYS A 83 2.24 5.15 -16.29
CA LYS A 83 0.98 4.89 -17.01
C LYS A 83 0.15 3.84 -16.26
N LYS A 84 0.78 2.80 -15.73
CA LYS A 84 0.11 1.81 -14.87
C LYS A 84 -0.42 2.46 -13.60
N ALA A 85 0.42 3.23 -12.92
CA ALA A 85 0.07 3.90 -11.68
C ALA A 85 -1.15 4.82 -11.87
N LEU A 86 -1.16 5.67 -12.90
CA LEU A 86 -2.30 6.56 -13.18
C LEU A 86 -3.58 5.79 -13.52
N ASN A 87 -3.49 4.64 -14.21
CA ASN A 87 -4.63 3.76 -14.44
C ASN A 87 -5.18 3.12 -13.16
N LEU A 88 -4.30 2.75 -12.23
CA LEU A 88 -4.66 2.23 -10.91
C LEU A 88 -5.26 3.34 -10.03
N PHE A 89 -4.68 4.54 -10.09
CA PHE A 89 -5.16 5.73 -9.42
C PHE A 89 -6.58 6.09 -9.83
N ARG A 90 -6.88 6.07 -11.14
CA ARG A 90 -8.23 6.27 -11.69
C ARG A 90 -9.26 5.28 -11.14
N LYS A 91 -8.83 4.09 -10.72
CA LYS A 91 -9.68 3.05 -10.13
C LYS A 91 -9.69 3.08 -8.60
N SER A 92 -9.10 4.13 -7.99
CA SER A 92 -8.93 4.26 -6.54
C SER A 92 -8.19 3.06 -5.93
N ASN A 93 -7.16 2.55 -6.61
CA ASN A 93 -6.43 1.39 -6.13
C ASN A 93 -5.76 1.67 -4.77
N PRO A 94 -6.14 0.98 -3.68
CA PRO A 94 -5.63 1.31 -2.36
C PRO A 94 -4.11 1.16 -2.20
N PRO A 95 -3.45 0.11 -2.74
CA PRO A 95 -1.99 0.01 -2.67
C PRO A 95 -1.27 1.26 -3.19
N LEU A 96 -1.66 1.79 -4.36
CA LEU A 96 -1.05 3.01 -4.88
C LEU A 96 -1.27 4.21 -3.96
N LEU A 97 -2.51 4.37 -3.46
CA LEU A 97 -2.84 5.48 -2.57
C LEU A 97 -2.06 5.37 -1.24
N GLU A 98 -1.86 4.16 -0.73
CA GLU A 98 -0.99 3.92 0.43
C GLU A 98 0.48 4.21 0.13
N TRP A 99 0.98 3.97 -1.08
CA TRP A 99 2.35 4.34 -1.43
C TRP A 99 2.53 5.85 -1.37
N LEU A 100 1.62 6.60 -1.99
CA LEU A 100 1.68 8.06 -2.06
C LEU A 100 1.63 8.74 -0.68
N GLU A 101 0.91 8.13 0.27
CA GLU A 101 0.74 8.64 1.64
C GLU A 101 1.79 8.08 2.62
N SER A 102 2.76 7.29 2.15
CA SER A 102 3.74 6.64 3.01
C SER A 102 4.56 7.66 3.82
N PRO A 103 4.70 7.46 5.15
CA PRO A 103 5.45 8.38 6.01
C PRO A 103 6.98 8.25 5.85
N ILE A 104 7.46 7.20 5.17
CA ILE A 104 8.90 6.95 4.98
C ILE A 104 9.18 6.99 3.48
N GLN A 105 9.82 8.07 3.05
CA GLN A 105 10.19 8.30 1.66
C GLN A 105 11.70 8.08 1.50
N TYR A 106 12.07 7.29 0.50
CA TYR A 106 13.47 7.04 0.15
C TYR A 106 13.97 7.99 -0.93
N LEU A 107 13.07 8.40 -1.82
CA LEU A 107 13.38 9.21 -2.99
C LEU A 107 12.16 9.98 -3.44
N GLU A 108 12.32 11.27 -3.70
CA GLU A 108 11.33 12.10 -4.40
C GLU A 108 12.10 13.18 -5.19
N HIS A 109 12.41 12.88 -6.45
CA HIS A 109 13.26 13.72 -7.30
C HIS A 109 12.47 14.64 -8.25
N THR A 110 11.17 14.40 -8.35
CA THR A 110 10.29 15.09 -9.29
C THR A 110 9.03 15.57 -8.59
N SER A 111 8.34 16.52 -9.21
CA SER A 111 7.04 16.98 -8.71
C SER A 111 5.91 15.95 -8.96
N ALA A 112 6.22 14.78 -9.52
CA ALA A 112 5.24 13.79 -9.95
C ALA A 112 4.35 13.27 -8.81
N ALA A 113 4.95 12.81 -7.70
CA ALA A 113 4.17 12.26 -6.60
C ALA A 113 3.30 13.34 -5.92
N GLU A 114 3.80 14.57 -5.79
CA GLU A 114 3.01 15.72 -5.34
C GLU A 114 1.82 16.02 -6.25
N GLN A 115 2.03 16.07 -7.57
CA GLN A 115 0.95 16.29 -8.54
C GLN A 115 -0.10 15.18 -8.48
N ILE A 116 0.30 13.91 -8.36
CA ILE A 116 -0.65 12.79 -8.23
C ILE A 116 -1.42 12.89 -6.92
N ARG A 117 -0.76 13.19 -5.78
CA ARG A 117 -1.43 13.41 -4.49
C ARG A 117 -2.47 14.54 -4.58
N GLY A 118 -2.17 15.62 -5.31
CA GLY A 118 -3.09 16.73 -5.53
C GLY A 118 -4.42 16.33 -6.19
N LEU A 119 -4.42 15.26 -7.00
CA LEU A 119 -5.63 14.72 -7.64
C LEU A 119 -6.38 13.69 -6.78
N SER A 120 -5.78 13.21 -5.68
CA SER A 120 -6.30 12.08 -4.87
C SER A 120 -7.72 12.32 -4.31
N PRO A 121 -8.05 13.53 -3.80
CA PRO A 121 -9.41 13.82 -3.32
C PRO A 121 -10.49 13.71 -4.42
N LEU A 122 -10.10 13.80 -5.68
CA LEU A 122 -11.01 13.74 -6.83
C LEU A 122 -11.24 12.30 -7.31
N THR A 123 -10.31 11.38 -7.06
CA THR A 123 -10.38 9.99 -7.56
C THR A 123 -10.82 8.97 -6.53
N PHE A 124 -11.01 9.35 -5.27
CA PHE A 124 -11.41 8.41 -4.23
C PHE A 124 -12.81 7.81 -4.46
N SER A 125 -12.86 6.48 -4.60
CA SER A 125 -14.10 5.70 -4.64
C SER A 125 -14.20 4.80 -3.40
N PRO A 126 -15.11 5.12 -2.46
CA PRO A 126 -15.35 4.33 -1.26
C PRO A 126 -15.63 2.86 -1.60
N LYS A 127 -16.45 2.63 -2.64
CA LYS A 127 -16.80 1.28 -3.08
C LYS A 127 -15.57 0.51 -3.56
N SER A 128 -14.81 1.05 -4.51
CA SER A 128 -13.62 0.36 -5.04
C SER A 128 -12.61 0.03 -3.94
N CYS A 129 -12.35 0.99 -3.05
CA CYS A 129 -11.45 0.79 -1.92
C CYS A 129 -11.96 -0.29 -0.96
N LEU A 130 -13.23 -0.24 -0.56
CA LEU A 130 -13.84 -1.21 0.34
C LEU A 130 -13.78 -2.63 -0.24
N TYR A 131 -14.12 -2.81 -1.51
CA TYR A 131 -14.03 -4.12 -2.18
C TYR A 131 -12.60 -4.66 -2.20
N HIS A 132 -11.62 -3.79 -2.47
CA HIS A 132 -10.22 -4.20 -2.50
C HIS A 132 -9.73 -4.65 -1.12
N TYR A 133 -9.97 -3.85 -0.08
CA TYR A 133 -9.61 -4.21 1.29
C TYR A 133 -10.33 -5.46 1.78
N LEU A 134 -11.63 -5.62 1.49
CA LEU A 134 -12.39 -6.81 1.85
C LEU A 134 -11.83 -8.07 1.18
N ASN A 135 -11.53 -8.02 -0.12
CA ASN A 135 -10.94 -9.15 -0.84
C ASN A 135 -9.57 -9.52 -0.29
N MET A 136 -8.75 -8.51 0.05
CA MET A 136 -7.47 -8.71 0.72
C MET A 136 -7.63 -9.38 2.09
N ALA A 137 -8.56 -8.89 2.92
CA ALA A 137 -8.88 -9.49 4.22
C ALA A 137 -9.31 -10.95 4.08
N LYS A 138 -10.24 -11.24 3.16
CA LYS A 138 -10.78 -12.60 2.92
C LYS A 138 -9.69 -13.57 2.49
N GLY A 139 -8.85 -13.17 1.53
CA GLY A 139 -7.71 -13.97 1.07
C GLY A 139 -6.74 -14.27 2.21
N ASN A 140 -6.28 -13.23 2.91
CA ASN A 140 -5.34 -13.38 4.01
C ASN A 140 -5.91 -14.18 5.19
N TYR A 141 -7.20 -14.03 5.51
CA TYR A 141 -7.86 -14.79 6.57
C TYR A 141 -7.89 -16.28 6.24
N ARG A 142 -8.31 -16.62 5.02
CA ARG A 142 -8.35 -18.00 4.53
C ARG A 142 -6.97 -18.63 4.51
N ASP A 143 -5.96 -17.90 4.03
CA ASP A 143 -4.64 -18.46 3.77
C ASP A 143 -3.79 -18.56 5.04
N TYR A 144 -4.02 -17.70 6.05
CA TYR A 144 -3.13 -17.59 7.21
C TYR A 144 -3.77 -17.81 8.57
N LEU A 145 -5.07 -17.59 8.75
CA LEU A 145 -5.72 -17.57 10.08
C LEU A 145 -6.69 -18.74 10.33
N GLN A 146 -6.63 -19.80 9.51
CA GLN A 146 -7.47 -21.00 9.67
C GLN A 146 -6.82 -22.10 10.53
N GLY A 147 -5.51 -22.03 10.79
CA GLY A 147 -4.79 -23.03 11.58
C GLY A 147 -4.98 -22.88 13.09
N GLU A 148 -4.67 -23.94 13.84
CA GLU A 148 -4.59 -23.87 15.31
C GLU A 148 -3.46 -22.95 15.77
N GLN A 149 -2.36 -22.94 15.02
CA GLN A 149 -1.23 -22.05 15.24
C GLN A 149 -1.02 -21.12 14.05
N VAL A 150 -0.79 -19.84 14.34
CA VAL A 150 -0.67 -18.77 13.35
C VAL A 150 0.50 -17.84 13.70
N LYS A 151 1.06 -17.16 12.70
CA LYS A 151 2.12 -16.16 12.92
C LYS A 151 1.50 -14.81 13.28
N ILE A 152 1.99 -14.15 14.33
CA ILE A 152 1.51 -12.83 14.77
C ILE A 152 1.37 -11.83 13.61
N LYS A 153 2.39 -11.76 12.72
CA LYS A 153 2.38 -10.77 11.62
C LYS A 153 1.18 -10.92 10.67
N LYS A 154 0.60 -12.12 10.57
CA LYS A 154 -0.54 -12.40 9.68
C LYS A 154 -1.86 -11.83 10.19
N TYR A 155 -2.01 -11.59 11.50
CA TYR A 155 -3.18 -10.91 12.03
C TYR A 155 -3.31 -9.49 11.46
N PHE A 156 -2.20 -8.75 11.35
CA PHE A 156 -2.24 -7.39 10.82
C PHE A 156 -2.66 -7.33 9.34
N TYR A 157 -2.32 -8.36 8.55
CA TYR A 157 -2.74 -8.47 7.15
C TYR A 157 -4.24 -8.72 6.98
N VAL A 158 -4.97 -9.00 8.06
CA VAL A 158 -6.44 -9.12 8.04
C VAL A 158 -7.09 -7.97 8.82
N LEU A 159 -6.57 -7.65 10.01
CA LEU A 159 -7.06 -6.56 10.85
C LEU A 159 -7.00 -5.23 10.12
N ARG A 160 -5.88 -4.89 9.49
CA ARG A 160 -5.74 -3.58 8.84
C ARG A 160 -6.74 -3.39 7.69
N PRO A 161 -6.88 -4.33 6.72
CA PRO A 161 -7.89 -4.18 5.68
C PRO A 161 -9.32 -4.15 6.22
N ILE A 162 -9.63 -4.90 7.29
CA ILE A 162 -10.95 -4.82 7.93
C ILE A 162 -11.18 -3.45 8.56
N LEU A 163 -10.24 -2.94 9.35
CA LEU A 163 -10.34 -1.59 9.93
C LEU A 163 -10.39 -0.50 8.84
N ALA A 164 -9.75 -0.71 7.70
CA ALA A 164 -9.89 0.15 6.53
C ALA A 164 -11.32 0.14 5.98
N CYS A 165 -12.00 -1.01 5.90
CA CYS A 165 -13.42 -1.07 5.54
C CYS A 165 -14.29 -0.28 6.53
N LEU A 166 -14.05 -0.41 7.85
CA LEU A 166 -14.73 0.36 8.89
C LEU A 166 -14.49 1.87 8.74
N TRP A 167 -13.26 2.27 8.44
CA TRP A 167 -12.93 3.67 8.24
C TRP A 167 -13.69 4.25 7.05
N ILE A 168 -13.68 3.56 5.91
CA ILE A 168 -14.36 4.01 4.69
C ILE A 168 -15.86 4.14 4.94
N GLU A 169 -16.47 3.15 5.61
CA GLU A 169 -17.90 3.20 5.97
C GLU A 169 -18.24 4.37 6.90
N LYS A 170 -17.36 4.69 7.86
CA LYS A 170 -17.61 5.71 8.89
C LYS A 170 -17.29 7.13 8.43
N TYR A 171 -16.22 7.31 7.65
CA TYR A 171 -15.63 8.62 7.36
C TYR A 171 -15.62 8.97 5.87
N ASP A 172 -16.06 8.07 4.98
CA ASP A 172 -16.11 8.29 3.53
C ASP A 172 -14.79 8.86 2.97
N SER A 173 -13.67 8.34 3.44
CA SER A 173 -12.33 8.81 3.10
C SER A 173 -11.31 7.67 3.11
N MET A 174 -10.11 7.94 2.60
CA MET A 174 -9.02 6.98 2.69
C MET A 174 -8.60 6.75 4.15
N PRO A 175 -8.37 5.49 4.56
CA PRO A 175 -7.88 5.18 5.90
C PRO A 175 -6.45 5.68 6.10
N PRO A 176 -6.09 6.11 7.32
CA PRO A 176 -4.70 6.39 7.65
C PRO A 176 -3.83 5.13 7.47
N ILE A 177 -2.56 5.32 7.09
CA ILE A 177 -1.59 4.23 6.94
C ILE A 177 -1.23 3.62 8.30
N GLN A 178 -1.10 4.46 9.32
CA GLN A 178 -0.74 4.02 10.66
C GLN A 178 -1.85 3.14 11.25
N PHE A 179 -1.48 1.92 11.65
CA PHE A 179 -2.45 0.95 12.16
C PHE A 179 -3.00 1.35 13.54
N GLU A 180 -2.16 1.89 14.42
CA GLU A 180 -2.58 2.37 15.73
C GLU A 180 -3.66 3.46 15.61
N SER A 181 -3.54 4.38 14.64
CA SER A 181 -4.56 5.40 14.38
C SER A 181 -5.93 4.83 14.00
N LEU A 182 -5.95 3.71 13.27
CA LEU A 182 -7.18 2.98 12.96
C LEU A 182 -7.78 2.38 14.23
N VAL A 183 -6.98 1.71 15.05
CA VAL A 183 -7.42 1.08 16.30
C VAL A 183 -8.01 2.12 17.24
N GLU A 184 -7.30 3.22 17.47
CA GLU A 184 -7.72 4.31 18.36
C GLU A 184 -9.04 4.97 17.96
N SER A 185 -9.31 5.03 16.66
CA SER A 185 -10.49 5.71 16.11
C SER A 185 -11.73 4.80 15.98
N LEU A 186 -11.51 3.49 15.87
CA LEU A 186 -12.55 2.53 15.46
C LEU A 186 -12.84 1.47 16.52
N VAL A 187 -11.89 1.14 17.40
CA VAL A 187 -12.06 0.11 18.43
C VAL A 187 -12.31 0.77 19.79
N PRO A 188 -13.39 0.40 20.51
CA PRO A 188 -13.67 0.98 21.83
C PRO A 188 -12.53 0.72 22.81
N ARG A 189 -11.99 1.77 23.43
CA ARG A 189 -10.80 1.71 24.29
C ARG A 189 -10.94 0.73 25.45
N ASP A 190 -12.13 0.66 26.07
CA ASP A 190 -12.39 -0.19 27.23
C ASP A 190 -12.82 -1.63 26.84
N SER A 191 -12.72 -2.01 25.56
CA SER A 191 -13.07 -3.36 25.12
C SER A 191 -11.91 -4.35 25.26
N GLU A 192 -12.25 -5.62 25.53
CA GLU A 192 -11.29 -6.73 25.53
C GLU A 192 -10.55 -6.83 24.19
N LEU A 193 -11.26 -6.59 23.07
CA LEU A 193 -10.68 -6.59 21.73
C LEU A 193 -9.55 -5.56 21.59
N CYS A 194 -9.74 -4.35 22.12
CA CYS A 194 -8.72 -3.30 22.10
C CYS A 194 -7.46 -3.75 22.85
N SER A 195 -7.64 -4.33 24.04
CA SER A 195 -6.55 -4.89 24.85
C SER A 195 -5.77 -5.97 24.09
N GLU A 196 -6.45 -6.93 23.46
CA GLU A 196 -5.79 -7.98 22.68
C GLU A 196 -5.04 -7.43 21.46
N ILE A 197 -5.60 -6.46 20.75
CA ILE A 197 -4.92 -5.82 19.61
C ILE A 197 -3.66 -5.08 20.07
N TYR A 198 -3.71 -4.35 21.19
CA TYR A 198 -2.52 -3.69 21.71
C TYR A 198 -1.47 -4.68 22.21
N GLN A 199 -1.87 -5.80 22.83
CA GLN A 199 -0.94 -6.87 23.16
C GLN A 199 -0.26 -7.43 21.91
N LEU A 200 -1.01 -7.68 20.82
CA LEU A 200 -0.43 -8.09 19.54
C LEU A 200 0.59 -7.07 19.01
N ILE A 201 0.27 -5.77 19.08
CA ILE A 201 1.18 -4.70 18.65
C ILE A 201 2.48 -4.72 19.47
N GLN A 202 2.38 -4.81 20.81
CA GLN A 202 3.56 -4.83 21.68
C GLN A 202 4.46 -6.02 21.38
N ARG A 203 3.88 -7.20 21.16
CA ARG A 203 4.61 -8.42 20.86
C ARG A 203 5.24 -8.40 19.46
N LYS A 204 4.56 -7.77 18.50
CA LYS A 204 5.14 -7.51 17.19
C LYS A 204 6.34 -6.56 17.30
N LYS A 205 6.24 -5.49 18.09
CA LYS A 205 7.34 -4.54 18.33
C LYS A 205 8.53 -5.18 19.07
N SER A 206 8.30 -6.15 19.96
CA SER A 206 9.37 -6.87 20.70
C SER A 206 10.17 -7.85 19.84
N GLY A 207 9.75 -8.13 18.60
CA GLY A 207 10.47 -9.03 17.68
C GLY A 207 10.01 -10.49 17.75
N GLU A 208 8.91 -10.81 18.43
CA GLU A 208 8.31 -12.16 18.48
C GLU A 208 7.61 -12.59 17.17
N GLU A 209 7.96 -11.98 16.03
CA GLU A 209 7.18 -12.03 14.79
C GLU A 209 7.16 -13.39 14.10
N LEU A 210 8.16 -14.23 14.38
CA LEU A 210 8.36 -15.55 13.79
C LEU A 210 7.74 -16.69 14.62
N THR A 211 7.23 -16.38 15.81
CA THR A 211 6.63 -17.37 16.70
C THR A 211 5.27 -17.80 16.16
N LEU A 212 5.11 -19.12 15.99
CA LEU A 212 3.81 -19.73 15.75
C LEU A 212 3.09 -19.83 17.09
N GLU A 213 1.82 -19.42 17.11
CA GLU A 213 1.09 -19.28 18.35
C GLU A 213 -0.35 -19.71 18.22
N PRO A 214 -0.98 -20.15 19.33
CA PRO A 214 -2.40 -20.42 19.35
C PRO A 214 -3.17 -19.24 18.77
N ARG A 215 -4.13 -19.56 17.90
CA ARG A 215 -5.09 -18.58 17.40
C ARG A 215 -5.73 -17.82 18.58
N LEU A 216 -5.95 -16.53 18.38
CA LEU A 216 -6.60 -15.62 19.33
C LEU A 216 -8.11 -15.58 19.06
N PRO A 217 -8.94 -16.30 19.83
CA PRO A 217 -10.34 -16.52 19.47
C PRO A 217 -11.14 -15.22 19.37
N LEU A 218 -10.92 -14.26 20.27
CA LEU A 218 -11.65 -12.99 20.28
C LEU A 218 -11.38 -12.17 19.01
N ILE A 219 -10.12 -12.10 18.56
CA ILE A 219 -9.76 -11.44 17.30
C ILE A 219 -10.33 -12.19 16.10
N ASN A 220 -10.22 -13.52 16.07
CA ASN A 220 -10.79 -14.33 14.99
C ASN A 220 -12.30 -14.14 14.87
N ASP A 221 -13.04 -14.20 15.97
CA ASP A 221 -14.49 -14.01 16.01
C ASP A 221 -14.89 -12.61 15.53
N TYR A 222 -14.13 -11.58 15.94
CA TYR A 222 -14.31 -10.23 15.43
C TYR A 222 -14.08 -10.16 13.91
N LEU A 223 -12.98 -10.71 13.41
CA LEU A 223 -12.65 -10.71 11.98
C LEU A 223 -13.71 -11.43 11.14
N GLU A 224 -14.17 -12.61 11.58
CA GLU A 224 -15.22 -13.35 10.87
C GLU A 224 -16.53 -12.58 10.82
N LYS A 225 -16.92 -11.94 11.93
CA LYS A 225 -18.12 -11.11 11.99
C LYS A 225 -18.02 -9.93 11.03
N GLN A 226 -16.88 -9.22 11.02
CA GLN A 226 -16.67 -8.09 10.13
C GLN A 226 -16.61 -8.51 8.66
N ILE A 227 -15.90 -9.59 8.33
CA ILE A 227 -15.86 -10.13 6.96
C ILE A 227 -17.27 -10.45 6.48
N LYS A 228 -18.08 -11.16 7.27
CA LYS A 228 -19.48 -11.48 6.92
C LYS A 228 -20.33 -10.23 6.74
N TYR A 229 -20.16 -9.24 7.61
CA TYR A 229 -20.87 -7.96 7.51
C TYR A 229 -20.54 -7.23 6.21
N TYR A 230 -19.26 -7.02 5.91
CA TYR A 230 -18.84 -6.28 4.72
C TYR A 230 -19.10 -7.05 3.42
N ASP A 231 -19.09 -8.38 3.43
CA ASP A 231 -19.49 -9.19 2.27
C ASP A 231 -20.95 -8.92 1.87
N ALA A 232 -21.84 -8.79 2.86
CA ALA A 232 -23.23 -8.41 2.63
C ALA A 232 -23.40 -6.91 2.30
N ALA A 233 -22.64 -6.03 2.96
CA ALA A 233 -22.72 -4.58 2.75
C ALA A 233 -22.21 -4.16 1.36
N ALA A 234 -21.08 -4.73 0.91
CA ALA A 234 -20.47 -4.41 -0.38
C ALA A 234 -21.42 -4.68 -1.56
N GLN A 235 -22.23 -5.75 -1.48
CA GLN A 235 -23.23 -6.08 -2.51
C GLN A 235 -24.33 -5.02 -2.66
N ARG A 236 -24.61 -4.25 -1.59
CA ARG A 236 -25.65 -3.21 -1.57
C ARG A 236 -25.13 -1.84 -2.00
N MET A 237 -23.82 -1.64 -2.01
CA MET A 237 -23.22 -0.35 -2.38
C MET A 237 -23.48 -0.05 -3.86
N GLN A 238 -24.06 1.10 -4.14
CA GLN A 238 -24.19 1.61 -5.51
C GLN A 238 -22.81 2.08 -6.01
N ASN A 239 -22.57 1.97 -7.32
CA ASN A 239 -21.39 2.60 -7.90
C ASN A 239 -21.56 4.11 -7.78
N SER A 240 -20.71 4.79 -7.01
CA SER A 240 -20.49 6.21 -7.23
C SER A 240 -19.76 6.34 -8.57
N SER A 241 -20.31 7.14 -9.48
CA SER A 241 -19.69 7.43 -10.77
C SER A 241 -18.31 8.05 -10.53
N LEU A 242 -17.28 7.38 -11.06
CA LEU A 242 -15.85 7.70 -10.96
C LEU A 242 -15.43 8.86 -11.89
N ASP A 243 -16.32 9.81 -12.15
CA ASP A 243 -16.18 10.75 -13.27
C ASP A 243 -15.78 12.17 -12.82
N ARG A 244 -14.83 12.30 -11.90
CA ARG A 244 -14.34 13.62 -11.46
C ARG A 244 -12.97 14.02 -12.03
N VAL A 245 -12.13 13.05 -12.40
CA VAL A 245 -10.89 13.30 -13.12
C VAL A 245 -11.07 12.75 -14.53
N SER A 246 -10.93 13.60 -15.54
CA SER A 246 -11.11 13.17 -16.92
C SER A 246 -9.91 12.35 -17.39
N ASP A 247 -10.13 11.46 -18.35
CA ASP A 247 -9.04 10.69 -18.96
C ASP A 247 -8.00 11.64 -19.59
N GLU A 248 -8.44 12.79 -20.11
CA GLU A 248 -7.56 13.84 -20.66
C GLU A 248 -6.67 14.49 -19.61
N GLU A 249 -7.15 14.71 -18.37
CA GLU A 249 -6.35 15.26 -17.28
C GLU A 249 -5.22 14.31 -16.87
N LEU A 250 -5.51 13.01 -16.79
CA LEU A 250 -4.50 11.98 -16.51
C LEU A 250 -3.50 11.85 -17.66
N ASP A 251 -3.96 11.94 -18.90
CA ASP A 251 -3.10 11.96 -20.09
C ASP A 251 -2.18 13.17 -20.10
N HIS A 252 -2.69 14.36 -19.76
CA HIS A 252 -1.91 15.57 -19.64
C HIS A 252 -0.86 15.45 -18.53
N LEU A 253 -1.26 14.97 -17.35
CA LEU A 253 -0.37 14.73 -16.22
C LEU A 253 0.77 13.76 -16.59
N PHE A 254 0.42 12.63 -17.21
CA PHE A 254 1.40 11.65 -17.70
C PHE A 254 2.43 12.29 -18.62
N ARG A 255 1.97 13.02 -19.65
CA ARG A 255 2.85 13.67 -20.64
C ARG A 255 3.70 14.77 -20.00
N SER A 256 3.16 15.50 -19.03
CA SER A 256 3.88 16.54 -18.28
C SER A 256 5.04 15.94 -17.47
N ILE A 257 4.75 14.91 -16.67
CA ILE A 257 5.77 14.22 -15.86
C ILE A 257 6.82 13.56 -16.76
N LEU A 258 6.40 12.91 -17.85
CA LEU A 258 7.31 12.27 -18.79
C LEU A 258 8.30 13.27 -19.41
N LYS A 259 7.80 14.46 -19.77
CA LYS A 259 8.63 15.56 -20.25
C LYS A 259 9.56 16.07 -19.17
N GLU A 260 9.08 16.34 -17.96
CA GLU A 260 9.90 16.82 -16.84
C GLU A 260 11.06 15.86 -16.56
N ALA A 261 10.78 14.56 -16.49
CA ALA A 261 11.77 13.54 -16.18
C ALA A 261 12.91 13.50 -17.21
N TRP A 262 12.59 13.45 -18.51
CA TRP A 262 13.60 13.30 -19.56
C TRP A 262 14.17 14.63 -20.10
N HIS A 263 13.54 15.78 -19.85
CA HIS A 263 14.12 17.08 -20.18
C HIS A 263 15.20 17.53 -19.18
N LYS A 264 15.14 17.09 -17.92
CA LYS A 264 16.18 17.38 -16.91
C LYS A 264 17.54 16.76 -17.21
N GLU A 265 17.65 15.81 -18.15
CA GLU A 265 18.93 15.20 -18.54
C GLU A 265 19.69 15.96 -19.65
N VAL A 266 19.13 17.05 -20.18
CA VAL A 266 19.72 17.80 -21.31
C VAL A 266 20.38 19.14 -20.88
N GLU A 267 20.41 19.45 -19.59
CA GLU A 267 21.17 20.59 -19.01
C GLU A 267 22.37 20.12 -18.19
#